data_AF-A0A0X3TCB0-F1
#
_entry.id   AF-A0A0X3TCB0-F1
#
_cell.length_a   1.000
_cell.length_b   1.000
_cell.length_c   1.000
_cell.angle_alpha   90.00
_cell.angle_beta   90.00
_cell.angle_gamma   90.00
#
_symmetry.space_group_name_H-M   'P 1'
#
loop_
_entity.id
_entity.type
_entity.pdbx_description
1 polymer ?
#
loop_
_entity_poly.entity_id
_entity_poly.type
_entity_poly.pdbx_seq_one_letter_code
_entity_poly.pdbx_strand_id
1 'polypeptide(L)'
;MIKTLLSGDMPRSVPLTVILGLILVCLALAPFLFPGVRTVDTAARICIFVVLVASYDLLLGYGGIVSFAHTMFFGLGAYGVALASTHMGRGFDALLVGSVSGALTAAALALVIGLFSLRVRAIFFAMITLAVASAVAVLVSQLSGLTGGEDGLTFKTPRALGPAFKFGGELFGVKLNGKLLSYYLIFFGSLILFLLLLRVVNSPFGRVLQAIRENDFRAEAIGYRVVHYRVAATCLSASVAALAGSLYAIWLRYVGPDTALSMEIMIDILLMVVIGGMGTMYGAVIGATVFVIAQNYLQNLMGVASGVVEGLPVLPELLSADRWLLWLGVLFILSVYFFPTGVVGRLRAQK
;
A
#
# COMPACT_ATOMS: atom_id res chain seq x y z
N MET A 1 -6.14 -27.03 -3.00
CA MET A 1 -6.53 -25.79 -2.32
C MET A 1 -5.50 -24.66 -2.48
N ILE A 2 -4.22 -24.88 -2.14
CA ILE A 2 -3.18 -23.83 -2.27
C ILE A 2 -2.96 -23.38 -3.72
N LYS A 3 -2.92 -24.31 -4.69
CA LYS A 3 -2.77 -23.98 -6.12
C LYS A 3 -3.91 -23.08 -6.65
N THR A 4 -5.13 -23.28 -6.16
CA THR A 4 -6.30 -22.47 -6.54
C THR A 4 -6.30 -21.10 -5.86
N LEU A 5 -5.84 -21.02 -4.61
CA LEU A 5 -5.69 -19.76 -3.87
C LEU A 5 -4.58 -18.87 -4.44
N LEU A 6 -3.43 -19.45 -4.81
CA LEU A 6 -2.30 -18.70 -5.40
C LEU A 6 -2.42 -18.51 -6.91
N SER A 7 -3.57 -18.86 -7.49
CA SER A 7 -3.84 -18.73 -8.93
C SER A 7 -2.76 -19.32 -9.86
N GLY A 8 -2.06 -20.35 -9.40
CA GLY A 8 -0.99 -21.03 -10.14
C GLY A 8 0.39 -20.36 -10.11
N ASP A 9 0.55 -19.12 -9.61
CA ASP A 9 1.89 -18.51 -9.47
C ASP A 9 2.49 -18.82 -8.10
N MET A 10 3.21 -19.95 -8.03
CA MET A 10 3.94 -20.29 -6.81
C MET A 10 5.15 -19.36 -6.64
N PRO A 11 5.71 -19.23 -5.42
CA PRO A 11 6.94 -18.47 -5.18
C PRO A 11 8.14 -18.97 -6.02
N ARG A 12 8.09 -20.22 -6.51
CA ARG A 12 9.09 -20.88 -7.38
C ARG A 12 10.48 -21.10 -6.73
N SER A 13 10.72 -20.60 -5.51
CA SER A 13 11.88 -20.92 -4.68
C SER A 13 11.51 -21.21 -3.21
N VAL A 14 12.25 -22.13 -2.59
CA VAL A 14 12.10 -22.49 -1.17
C VAL A 14 12.33 -21.28 -0.24
N PRO A 15 13.43 -20.50 -0.35
CA PRO A 15 13.67 -19.38 0.55
C PRO A 15 12.56 -18.33 0.46
N LEU A 16 12.06 -18.02 -0.74
CA LEU A 16 10.96 -17.07 -0.89
C LEU A 16 9.67 -17.58 -0.25
N THR A 17 9.37 -18.88 -0.38
CA THR A 17 8.19 -19.49 0.26
C THR A 17 8.27 -19.39 1.78
N VAL A 18 9.45 -19.66 2.35
CA VAL A 18 9.70 -19.54 3.80
C VAL A 18 9.55 -18.09 4.26
N ILE A 19 10.13 -17.12 3.54
CA ILE A 19 10.03 -15.69 3.88
C ILE A 19 8.57 -15.23 3.86
N LEU A 20 7.84 -15.52 2.78
CA LEU A 20 6.42 -15.12 2.66
C LEU A 20 5.55 -15.80 3.72
N GLY A 21 5.80 -17.10 4.00
CA GLY A 21 5.11 -17.84 5.05
C GLY A 21 5.37 -17.25 6.43
N LEU A 22 6.62 -16.88 6.72
CA LEU A 22 7.00 -16.23 7.98
C LEU A 22 6.33 -14.86 8.10
N ILE A 23 6.36 -14.02 7.06
CA ILE A 23 5.67 -12.71 7.08
C ILE A 23 4.17 -12.91 7.35
N LEU A 24 3.52 -13.85 6.65
CA LEU A 24 2.10 -14.11 6.83
C LEU A 24 1.76 -14.56 8.26
N VAL A 25 2.54 -15.49 8.81
CA VAL A 25 2.36 -15.98 10.19
C VAL A 25 2.62 -14.88 11.21
N CYS A 26 3.70 -14.12 11.04
CA CYS A 26 4.03 -12.99 11.89
C CYS A 26 2.94 -11.93 11.88
N LEU A 27 2.35 -11.62 10.72
CA LEU A 27 1.22 -10.68 10.63
C LEU A 27 -0.07 -11.27 11.22
N ALA A 28 -0.39 -12.54 10.94
CA ALA A 28 -1.60 -13.18 11.48
C ALA A 28 -1.59 -13.25 13.03
N LEU A 29 -0.41 -13.47 13.60
CA LEU A 29 -0.21 -13.61 15.04
C LEU A 29 0.42 -12.36 15.69
N ALA A 30 0.58 -11.24 14.96
CA ALA A 30 1.27 -10.05 15.46
C ALA A 30 0.74 -9.55 16.81
N PRO A 31 -0.59 -9.48 17.05
CA PRO A 31 -1.11 -9.02 18.34
C PRO A 31 -0.74 -9.93 19.51
N PHE A 32 -0.51 -11.22 19.26
CA PHE A 32 -0.19 -12.21 20.28
C PHE A 32 1.32 -12.37 20.48
N LEU A 33 2.11 -12.31 19.40
CA LEU A 33 3.58 -12.42 19.46
C LEU A 33 4.23 -11.16 20.01
N PHE A 34 3.66 -9.99 19.71
CA PHE A 34 4.24 -8.69 20.03
C PHE A 34 3.17 -7.74 20.61
N PRO A 35 2.80 -7.88 21.91
CA PRO A 35 1.67 -7.16 22.52
C PRO A 35 1.84 -5.63 22.70
N GLY A 36 2.71 -4.97 21.93
CA GLY A 36 2.95 -3.53 21.96
C GLY A 36 2.00 -2.72 21.08
N VAL A 37 1.70 -1.48 21.47
CA VAL A 37 0.90 -0.56 20.65
C VAL A 37 1.59 -0.25 19.32
N ARG A 38 2.90 0.03 19.36
CA ARG A 38 3.73 0.34 18.18
C ARG A 38 3.84 -0.85 17.23
N THR A 39 4.05 -2.06 17.75
CA THR A 39 4.20 -3.29 16.94
C THR A 39 2.92 -3.63 16.20
N VAL A 40 1.76 -3.53 16.87
CA VAL A 40 0.46 -3.78 16.24
C VAL A 40 0.12 -2.69 15.20
N ASP A 41 0.48 -1.42 15.47
CA ASP A 41 0.33 -0.34 14.48
C ASP A 41 1.18 -0.56 13.24
N THR A 42 2.45 -0.94 13.44
CA THR A 42 3.37 -1.29 12.35
C THR A 42 2.81 -2.47 11.53
N ALA A 43 2.33 -3.52 12.19
CA ALA A 43 1.76 -4.68 11.51
C ALA A 43 0.51 -4.34 10.68
N ALA A 44 -0.39 -3.51 11.21
CA ALA A 44 -1.55 -3.02 10.47
C ALA A 44 -1.13 -2.17 9.27
N ARG A 45 -0.15 -1.28 9.45
CA ARG A 45 0.42 -0.46 8.38
C ARG A 45 1.04 -1.33 7.30
N ILE A 46 1.79 -2.39 7.64
CA ILE A 46 2.31 -3.36 6.68
C ILE A 46 1.15 -3.96 5.87
N CYS A 47 0.10 -4.48 6.52
CA CYS A 47 -1.03 -5.09 5.81
C CYS A 47 -1.68 -4.13 4.79
N ILE A 48 -1.82 -2.85 5.15
CA ILE A 48 -2.42 -1.83 4.28
C ILE A 48 -1.49 -1.48 3.12
N PHE A 49 -0.20 -1.23 3.40
CA PHE A 49 0.78 -0.87 2.39
C PHE A 49 1.07 -2.02 1.43
N VAL A 50 1.00 -3.29 1.87
CA VAL A 50 1.10 -4.44 0.95
C VAL A 50 0.06 -4.35 -0.17
N VAL A 51 -1.18 -3.99 0.15
CA VAL A 51 -2.26 -3.86 -0.85
C VAL A 51 -2.05 -2.63 -1.72
N LEU A 52 -1.65 -1.50 -1.13
CA LEU A 52 -1.40 -0.26 -1.85
C LEU A 52 -0.23 -0.39 -2.83
N VAL A 53 0.85 -1.05 -2.42
CA VAL A 53 2.01 -1.35 -3.26
C VAL A 53 1.64 -2.37 -4.32
N ALA A 54 0.85 -3.39 -3.99
CA ALA A 54 0.37 -4.36 -4.98
C ALA A 54 -0.55 -3.72 -6.02
N SER A 55 -1.43 -2.79 -5.64
CA SER A 55 -2.26 -2.06 -6.60
C SER A 55 -1.40 -1.18 -7.50
N TYR A 56 -0.33 -0.58 -6.98
CA TYR A 56 0.61 0.20 -7.78
C TYR A 56 1.44 -0.67 -8.73
N ASP A 57 1.93 -1.82 -8.27
CA ASP A 57 2.71 -2.75 -9.08
C ASP A 57 1.86 -3.31 -10.24
N LEU A 58 0.53 -3.39 -10.10
CA LEU A 58 -0.35 -3.71 -11.23
C LEU A 58 -0.19 -2.72 -12.40
N LEU A 59 0.00 -1.42 -12.13
CA LEU A 59 0.22 -0.42 -13.19
C LEU A 59 1.65 -0.39 -13.67
N LEU A 60 2.58 -0.26 -12.74
CA LEU A 60 3.99 -0.08 -13.07
C LEU A 60 4.62 -1.40 -13.53
N GLY A 61 4.47 -2.43 -12.72
CA GLY A 61 5.07 -3.75 -12.93
C GLY A 61 4.35 -4.61 -13.97
N TYR A 62 3.03 -4.55 -14.09
CA TYR A 62 2.31 -5.33 -15.11
C TYR A 62 1.91 -4.48 -16.31
N GLY A 63 1.42 -3.26 -16.12
CA GLY A 63 0.98 -2.37 -17.20
C GLY A 63 2.08 -1.55 -17.88
N GLY A 64 3.27 -1.44 -17.27
CA GLY A 64 4.39 -0.64 -17.81
C GLY A 64 4.15 0.87 -17.81
N ILE A 65 3.21 1.37 -17.00
CA ILE A 65 2.87 2.80 -16.93
C ILE A 65 3.08 3.35 -15.52
N VAL A 66 3.73 4.51 -15.44
CA VAL A 66 3.93 5.24 -14.19
C VAL A 66 2.72 6.15 -13.96
N SER A 67 2.18 6.10 -12.74
CA SER A 67 1.15 7.04 -12.26
C SER A 67 1.62 7.67 -10.95
N PHE A 68 1.44 8.98 -10.82
CA PHE A 68 1.67 9.71 -9.56
C PHE A 68 0.36 10.02 -8.81
N ALA A 69 -0.77 9.49 -9.28
CA ALA A 69 -2.09 9.71 -8.69
C ALA A 69 -2.50 8.64 -7.66
N HIS A 70 -1.61 7.72 -7.29
CA HIS A 70 -1.95 6.61 -6.41
C HIS A 70 -2.33 7.05 -5.00
N THR A 71 -1.64 8.05 -4.45
CA THR A 71 -1.98 8.64 -3.15
C THR A 71 -3.30 9.40 -3.21
N MET A 72 -3.62 10.04 -4.32
CA MET A 72 -4.96 10.61 -4.53
C MET A 72 -6.05 9.53 -4.49
N PHE A 73 -5.87 8.39 -5.16
CA PHE A 73 -6.86 7.30 -5.11
C PHE A 73 -6.98 6.70 -3.71
N PHE A 74 -5.86 6.49 -3.02
CA PHE A 74 -5.82 6.10 -1.61
C PHE A 74 -6.57 7.10 -0.72
N GLY A 75 -6.31 8.38 -0.89
CA GLY A 75 -6.98 9.47 -0.20
C GLY A 75 -8.49 9.50 -0.44
N LEU A 76 -8.97 9.29 -1.68
CA LEU A 76 -10.41 9.23 -1.96
C LEU A 76 -11.11 8.13 -1.18
N GLY A 77 -10.48 6.97 -1.02
CA GLY A 77 -11.02 5.89 -0.19
C GLY A 77 -10.96 6.16 1.31
N ALA A 78 -9.93 6.86 1.78
CA ALA A 78 -9.80 7.28 3.17
C ALA A 78 -10.85 8.35 3.53
N TYR A 79 -10.96 9.41 2.71
CA TYR A 79 -11.95 10.46 2.87
C TYR A 79 -13.37 9.95 2.66
N GLY A 80 -13.60 8.98 1.76
CA GLY A 80 -14.91 8.34 1.60
C GLY A 80 -15.43 7.73 2.91
N VAL A 81 -14.57 6.99 3.63
CA VAL A 81 -14.91 6.46 4.96
C VAL A 81 -15.07 7.58 6.01
N ALA A 82 -14.18 8.57 6.01
CA ALA A 82 -14.23 9.67 6.97
C ALA A 82 -15.53 10.49 6.84
N LEU A 83 -15.90 10.86 5.62
CA LEU A 83 -17.12 11.61 5.32
C LEU A 83 -18.37 10.80 5.64
N ALA A 84 -18.44 9.55 5.19
CA ALA A 84 -19.60 8.68 5.48
C ALA A 84 -19.78 8.47 6.99
N SER A 85 -18.70 8.25 7.73
CA SER A 85 -18.74 8.07 9.19
C SER A 85 -19.07 9.37 9.95
N THR A 86 -18.81 10.53 9.34
CA THR A 86 -19.14 11.84 9.92
C THR A 86 -20.62 12.15 9.75
N HIS A 87 -21.21 11.84 8.59
CA HIS A 87 -22.61 12.16 8.28
C HIS A 87 -23.61 11.06 8.66
N MET A 88 -23.26 9.78 8.47
CA MET A 88 -24.15 8.64 8.76
C MET A 88 -23.97 8.11 10.20
N GLY A 89 -22.91 8.55 10.89
CA GLY A 89 -22.60 8.12 12.24
C GLY A 89 -21.72 6.86 12.31
N ARG A 90 -21.89 6.07 13.37
CA ARG A 90 -20.91 5.04 13.78
C ARG A 90 -21.26 3.62 13.35
N GLY A 91 -22.09 3.43 12.33
CA GLY A 91 -22.51 2.09 11.92
C GLY A 91 -21.54 1.43 10.94
N PHE A 92 -21.67 0.11 10.77
CA PHE A 92 -20.92 -0.62 9.75
C PHE A 92 -21.38 -0.28 8.33
N ASP A 93 -22.61 0.20 8.19
CA ASP A 93 -23.18 0.79 6.98
C ASP A 93 -22.37 2.00 6.51
N ALA A 94 -22.00 2.90 7.43
CA ALA A 94 -21.18 4.07 7.11
C ALA A 94 -19.80 3.67 6.57
N LEU A 95 -19.17 2.64 7.17
CA LEU A 95 -17.89 2.12 6.67
C LEU A 95 -18.04 1.52 5.27
N LEU A 96 -19.06 0.69 5.05
CA LEU A 96 -19.28 0.03 3.76
C LEU A 96 -19.61 1.06 2.67
N VAL A 97 -20.53 1.98 2.94
CA VAL A 97 -20.89 3.06 2.00
C VAL A 97 -19.68 3.95 1.72
N GLY A 98 -18.90 4.30 2.74
CA GLY A 98 -17.69 5.10 2.57
C GLY A 98 -16.62 4.40 1.72
N SER A 99 -16.38 3.10 1.96
CA SER A 99 -15.42 2.32 1.18
C SER A 99 -15.86 2.11 -0.27
N VAL A 100 -17.14 1.79 -0.49
CA VAL A 100 -17.68 1.56 -1.83
C VAL A 100 -17.74 2.88 -2.62
N SER A 101 -18.22 3.97 -2.01
CA SER A 101 -18.24 5.28 -2.68
C SER A 101 -16.83 5.79 -2.99
N GLY A 102 -15.88 5.63 -2.06
CA GLY A 102 -14.47 5.95 -2.28
C GLY A 102 -13.85 5.15 -3.43
N ALA A 103 -14.09 3.84 -3.49
CA ALA A 103 -13.62 3.01 -4.60
C ALA A 103 -14.26 3.38 -5.95
N LEU A 104 -15.58 3.65 -5.98
CA LEU A 104 -16.29 4.04 -7.19
C LEU A 104 -15.85 5.41 -7.71
N THR A 105 -15.65 6.38 -6.83
CA THR A 105 -15.14 7.71 -7.19
C THR A 105 -13.70 7.64 -7.68
N ALA A 106 -12.84 6.85 -7.04
CA ALA A 106 -11.48 6.60 -7.52
C ALA A 106 -11.48 5.93 -8.90
N ALA A 107 -12.34 4.92 -9.12
CA ALA A 107 -12.48 4.26 -10.42
C ALA A 107 -12.98 5.22 -11.52
N ALA A 108 -13.98 6.06 -11.20
CA ALA A 108 -14.52 7.05 -12.12
C ALA A 108 -13.47 8.09 -12.51
N LEU A 109 -12.72 8.61 -11.53
CA LEU A 109 -11.66 9.58 -11.77
C LEU A 109 -10.50 8.95 -12.56
N ALA A 110 -10.12 7.71 -12.23
CA ALA A 110 -9.14 6.92 -12.98
C ALA A 110 -9.57 6.69 -14.43
N LEU A 111 -10.85 6.42 -14.67
CA LEU A 111 -11.41 6.25 -16.01
C LEU A 111 -11.28 7.55 -16.80
N VAL A 112 -11.68 8.69 -16.21
CA VAL A 112 -11.56 10.01 -16.84
C VAL A 112 -10.10 10.29 -17.18
N ILE A 113 -9.20 10.22 -16.19
CA ILE A 113 -7.77 10.47 -16.42
C ILE A 113 -7.25 9.54 -17.52
N GLY A 114 -7.46 8.23 -17.37
CA GLY A 114 -6.95 7.23 -18.31
C GLY A 114 -7.45 7.42 -19.74
N LEU A 115 -8.72 7.74 -19.94
CA LEU A 115 -9.30 7.93 -21.27
C LEU A 115 -8.71 9.14 -22.00
N PHE A 116 -8.39 10.22 -21.28
CA PHE A 116 -7.83 11.44 -21.88
C PHE A 116 -6.31 11.38 -22.01
N SER A 117 -5.60 10.80 -21.04
CA SER A 117 -4.13 10.86 -20.98
C SER A 117 -3.44 9.73 -21.75
N LEU A 118 -4.01 8.52 -21.78
CA LEU A 118 -3.33 7.34 -22.34
C LEU A 118 -3.42 7.27 -23.87
N ARG A 119 -4.13 8.20 -24.51
CA ARG A 119 -4.23 8.30 -25.98
C ARG A 119 -3.00 8.92 -26.63
N VAL A 120 -2.17 9.66 -25.88
CA VAL A 120 -1.05 10.44 -26.46
C VAL A 120 0.28 9.71 -26.27
N ARG A 121 0.82 9.63 -25.04
CA ARG A 121 1.99 8.81 -24.66
C ARG A 121 1.99 8.52 -23.16
N ALA A 122 2.66 7.44 -22.74
CA ALA A 122 2.75 7.04 -21.33
C ALA A 122 3.37 8.11 -20.41
N ILE A 123 4.33 8.90 -20.90
CA ILE A 123 4.96 9.98 -20.11
C ILE A 123 3.94 11.08 -19.79
N PHE A 124 3.03 11.40 -20.71
CA PHE A 124 1.96 12.37 -20.45
C PHE A 124 0.99 11.90 -19.36
N PHE A 125 0.74 10.59 -19.26
CA PHE A 125 -0.07 10.04 -18.16
C PHE A 125 0.57 10.28 -16.79
N ALA A 126 1.88 10.10 -16.65
CA ALA A 126 2.58 10.40 -15.41
C ALA A 126 2.47 11.90 -15.04
N MET A 127 2.69 12.80 -16.00
CA MET A 127 2.59 14.25 -15.76
C MET A 127 1.17 14.70 -15.41
N ILE A 128 0.15 14.21 -16.13
CA ILE A 128 -1.26 14.52 -15.84
C ILE A 128 -1.67 13.96 -14.48
N THR A 129 -1.28 12.72 -14.16
CA THR A 129 -1.62 12.13 -12.87
C THR A 129 -0.98 12.88 -11.70
N LEU A 130 0.26 13.36 -11.85
CA LEU A 130 0.89 14.23 -10.86
C LEU A 130 0.11 15.55 -10.70
N ALA A 131 -0.21 16.23 -11.80
CA ALA A 131 -0.93 17.50 -11.76
C ALA A 131 -2.32 17.37 -11.10
N VAL A 132 -3.07 16.32 -11.47
CA VAL A 132 -4.39 16.05 -10.89
C VAL A 132 -4.28 15.67 -9.41
N ALA A 133 -3.30 14.84 -9.04
CA ALA A 133 -3.08 14.48 -7.64
C ALA A 133 -2.78 15.70 -6.77
N SER A 134 -1.88 16.57 -7.22
CA SER A 134 -1.56 17.82 -6.51
C SER A 134 -2.76 18.76 -6.43
N ALA A 135 -3.55 18.87 -7.51
CA ALA A 135 -4.77 19.69 -7.51
C ALA A 135 -5.81 19.16 -6.49
N VAL A 136 -5.99 17.83 -6.41
CA VAL A 136 -6.88 17.23 -5.42
C VAL A 136 -6.35 17.40 -4.00
N ALA A 137 -5.03 17.27 -3.77
CA ALA A 137 -4.44 17.54 -2.46
C ALA A 137 -4.71 18.98 -2.01
N VAL A 138 -4.48 19.98 -2.87
CA VAL A 138 -4.80 21.38 -2.59
C VAL A 138 -6.30 21.58 -2.35
N LEU A 139 -7.15 20.94 -3.16
CA LEU A 139 -8.60 21.04 -3.01
C LEU A 139 -9.05 20.50 -1.64
N VAL A 140 -8.52 19.37 -1.22
CA VAL A 140 -8.82 18.76 0.08
C VAL A 140 -8.34 19.65 1.23
N SER A 141 -7.18 20.29 1.11
CA SER A 141 -6.69 21.27 2.10
C SER A 141 -7.56 22.52 2.20
N GLN A 142 -8.12 22.99 1.08
CA GLN A 142 -8.90 24.24 1.03
C GLN A 142 -10.39 24.05 1.37
N LEU A 143 -10.95 22.86 1.15
CA LEU A 143 -12.37 22.56 1.41
C LEU A 143 -12.65 22.24 2.89
N SER A 144 -12.24 23.13 3.79
CA SER A 144 -12.36 22.94 5.25
C SER A 144 -13.75 22.53 5.73
N GLY A 145 -14.81 23.04 5.11
CA GLY A 145 -16.20 22.70 5.45
C GLY A 145 -16.60 21.25 5.17
N LEU A 146 -15.91 20.55 4.26
CA LEU A 146 -16.20 19.16 3.90
C LEU A 146 -15.12 18.20 4.41
N THR A 147 -13.86 18.51 4.14
CA THR A 147 -12.70 17.62 4.38
C THR A 147 -11.97 17.92 5.69
N GLY A 148 -12.40 18.92 6.46
CA GLY A 148 -11.67 19.41 7.63
C GLY A 148 -10.42 20.22 7.28
N GLY A 149 -10.09 20.37 5.99
CA GLY A 149 -8.94 21.14 5.53
C GLY A 149 -7.62 20.54 6.01
N GLU A 150 -6.66 21.41 6.37
CA GLU A 150 -5.36 21.00 6.91
C GLU A 150 -5.46 20.21 8.23
N ASP A 151 -6.50 20.46 9.04
CA ASP A 151 -6.73 19.75 10.30
C ASP A 151 -7.26 18.32 10.09
N GLY A 152 -7.76 18.00 8.88
CA GLY A 152 -8.36 16.72 8.55
C GLY A 152 -9.65 16.41 9.32
N LEU A 153 -10.10 15.15 9.22
CA LEU A 153 -11.30 14.64 9.85
C LEU A 153 -10.97 13.58 10.89
N THR A 154 -11.43 13.81 12.12
CA THR A 154 -11.53 12.77 13.15
C THR A 154 -12.96 12.27 13.21
N PHE A 155 -13.16 10.97 13.05
CA PHE A 155 -14.50 10.37 13.01
C PHE A 155 -14.59 9.14 13.92
N LYS A 156 -15.82 8.76 14.22
CA LYS A 156 -16.10 7.67 15.15
C LYS A 156 -16.44 6.39 14.37
N THR A 157 -15.59 5.39 14.50
CA THR A 157 -15.85 4.04 13.99
C THR A 157 -16.85 3.27 14.88
N PRO A 158 -17.46 2.17 14.38
CA PRO A 158 -18.32 1.29 15.16
C PRO A 158 -17.78 0.95 16.54
N ARG A 159 -18.68 0.96 17.54
CA ARG A 159 -18.31 0.65 18.93
C ARG A 159 -17.57 -0.67 19.05
N ALA A 160 -17.97 -1.67 18.25
CA ALA A 160 -17.33 -2.99 18.19
C ALA A 160 -15.84 -2.94 17.80
N LEU A 161 -15.42 -1.94 17.02
CA LEU A 161 -14.03 -1.72 16.60
C LEU A 161 -13.25 -0.81 17.57
N GLY A 162 -13.93 -0.26 18.57
CA GLY A 162 -13.32 0.62 19.57
C GLY A 162 -12.56 -0.15 20.65
N PRO A 163 -11.45 0.39 21.20
CA PRO A 163 -10.72 -0.25 22.30
C PRO A 163 -11.56 -0.52 23.56
N ALA A 164 -12.64 0.25 23.75
CA ALA A 164 -13.54 0.13 24.89
C ALA A 164 -14.49 -1.06 24.81
N PHE A 165 -14.71 -1.63 23.62
CA PHE A 165 -15.56 -2.81 23.47
C PHE A 165 -14.76 -4.07 23.83
N LYS A 166 -15.28 -4.84 24.79
CA LYS A 166 -14.70 -6.10 25.24
C LYS A 166 -15.69 -7.21 24.91
N PHE A 167 -15.24 -8.25 24.20
CA PHE A 167 -16.09 -9.37 23.77
C PHE A 167 -15.64 -10.72 24.35
N GLY A 168 -14.66 -10.71 25.26
CA GLY A 168 -14.19 -11.89 25.97
C GLY A 168 -13.18 -11.55 27.06
N GLY A 169 -12.59 -12.58 27.65
CA GLY A 169 -11.49 -12.46 28.61
C GLY A 169 -10.13 -12.19 27.94
N GLU A 170 -9.08 -12.76 28.52
CA GLU A 170 -7.72 -12.69 27.98
C GLU A 170 -7.38 -14.01 27.28
N LEU A 171 -6.87 -13.92 26.05
CA LEU A 171 -6.37 -15.06 25.29
C LEU A 171 -4.87 -14.87 25.07
N PHE A 172 -4.04 -15.81 25.55
CA PHE A 172 -2.57 -15.71 25.50
C PHE A 172 -2.01 -14.37 26.01
N GLY A 173 -2.59 -13.82 27.10
CA GLY A 173 -2.18 -12.54 27.68
C GLY A 173 -2.64 -11.29 26.90
N VAL A 174 -3.44 -11.45 25.85
CA VAL A 174 -4.01 -10.36 25.05
C VAL A 174 -5.50 -10.20 25.37
N LYS A 175 -5.90 -8.97 25.70
CA LYS A 175 -7.31 -8.63 25.95
C LYS A 175 -8.10 -8.67 24.65
N LEU A 176 -9.17 -9.46 24.62
CA LEU A 176 -10.10 -9.56 23.48
C LEU A 176 -10.97 -8.29 23.39
N ASN A 177 -10.38 -7.25 22.80
CA ASN A 177 -10.96 -5.91 22.68
C ASN A 177 -11.22 -5.53 21.21
N GLY A 178 -12.04 -4.50 20.98
CA GLY A 178 -12.36 -4.01 19.63
C GLY A 178 -11.16 -3.58 18.79
N LYS A 179 -10.03 -3.21 19.42
CA LYS A 179 -8.76 -2.96 18.70
C LYS A 179 -8.23 -4.23 18.01
N LEU A 180 -8.35 -5.40 18.65
CA LEU A 180 -7.99 -6.68 18.06
C LEU A 180 -8.92 -7.03 16.90
N LEU A 181 -10.22 -6.76 17.06
CA LEU A 181 -11.20 -6.95 15.98
C LEU A 181 -10.89 -6.05 14.78
N SER A 182 -10.54 -4.77 15.02
CA SER A 182 -10.12 -3.84 13.98
C SER A 182 -8.87 -4.33 13.24
N TYR A 183 -7.88 -4.84 13.98
CA TYR A 183 -6.69 -5.44 13.39
C TYR A 183 -7.03 -6.61 12.46
N TYR A 184 -7.86 -7.55 12.92
CA TYR A 184 -8.26 -8.69 12.08
C TYR A 184 -9.12 -8.27 10.88
N LEU A 185 -9.97 -7.26 11.02
CA LEU A 185 -10.69 -6.67 9.88
C LEU A 185 -9.71 -6.17 8.82
N ILE A 186 -8.66 -5.46 9.22
CA ILE A 186 -7.63 -4.96 8.30
C ILE A 186 -6.80 -6.10 7.72
N PHE A 187 -6.37 -7.06 8.54
CA PHE A 187 -5.60 -8.20 8.09
C PHE A 187 -6.36 -9.02 7.04
N PHE A 188 -7.61 -9.41 7.34
CA PHE A 188 -8.42 -10.18 6.39
C PHE A 188 -8.85 -9.33 5.19
N GLY A 189 -9.19 -8.06 5.39
CA GLY A 189 -9.50 -7.14 4.30
C GLY A 189 -8.33 -7.02 3.32
N SER A 190 -7.13 -6.77 3.84
CA SER A 190 -5.92 -6.69 3.04
C SER A 190 -5.56 -8.01 2.36
N LEU A 191 -5.70 -9.13 3.08
CA LEU A 191 -5.44 -10.46 2.52
C LEU A 191 -6.38 -10.76 1.35
N ILE A 192 -7.68 -10.46 1.49
CA ILE A 192 -8.66 -10.66 0.43
C ILE A 192 -8.31 -9.79 -0.79
N LEU A 193 -8.03 -8.50 -0.59
CA LEU A 193 -7.66 -7.58 -1.68
C LEU A 193 -6.39 -8.02 -2.40
N PHE A 194 -5.37 -8.46 -1.65
CA PHE A 194 -4.13 -8.98 -2.21
C PHE A 194 -4.36 -10.25 -3.04
N LEU A 195 -5.15 -11.21 -2.52
CA LEU A 195 -5.50 -12.43 -3.26
C LEU A 195 -6.32 -12.15 -4.51
N LEU A 196 -7.21 -11.15 -4.47
CA LEU A 196 -7.94 -10.69 -5.65
C LEU A 196 -7.00 -10.11 -6.72
N LEU A 197 -6.04 -9.26 -6.34
CA LEU A 197 -5.03 -8.75 -7.27
C LEU A 197 -4.17 -9.88 -7.85
N LEU A 198 -3.77 -10.85 -7.02
CA LEU A 198 -3.03 -12.02 -7.46
C LEU A 198 -3.81 -12.84 -8.49
N ARG A 199 -5.13 -12.98 -8.29
CA ARG A 199 -6.03 -13.64 -9.25
C ARG A 199 -6.11 -12.87 -10.57
N VAL A 200 -6.22 -11.54 -10.51
CA VAL A 200 -6.32 -10.70 -11.71
C VAL A 200 -5.05 -10.78 -12.55
N VAL A 201 -3.87 -10.67 -11.91
CA VAL A 201 -2.58 -10.76 -12.59
C VAL A 201 -2.39 -12.10 -13.30
N ASN A 202 -2.83 -13.20 -12.68
CA ASN A 202 -2.67 -14.54 -13.24
C ASN A 202 -3.75 -14.92 -14.25
N SER A 203 -4.74 -14.04 -14.46
CA SER A 203 -5.77 -14.20 -15.48
C SER A 203 -5.27 -13.80 -16.88
N PRO A 204 -6.04 -14.07 -17.96
CA PRO A 204 -5.69 -13.59 -19.31
C PRO A 204 -5.45 -12.08 -19.37
N PHE A 205 -6.18 -11.30 -18.56
CA PHE A 205 -6.01 -9.85 -18.48
C PHE A 205 -4.58 -9.45 -18.08
N GLY A 206 -4.03 -10.08 -17.05
CA GLY A 206 -2.66 -9.79 -16.60
C GLY A 206 -1.59 -10.23 -17.60
N ARG A 207 -1.81 -11.33 -18.33
CA ARG A 207 -0.90 -11.76 -19.43
C ARG A 207 -0.88 -10.75 -20.58
N VAL A 208 -2.04 -10.18 -20.92
CA VAL A 208 -2.13 -9.13 -21.94
C VAL A 208 -1.42 -7.86 -21.45
N LEU A 209 -1.58 -7.48 -20.18
CA LEU A 209 -0.84 -6.35 -19.61
C LEU A 209 0.68 -6.55 -19.71
N GLN A 210 1.18 -7.74 -19.37
CA GLN A 210 2.61 -8.05 -19.52
C GLN A 210 3.08 -7.93 -20.97
N ALA A 211 2.31 -8.46 -21.93
CA ALA A 211 2.62 -8.31 -23.35
C ALA A 211 2.66 -6.83 -23.78
N ILE A 212 1.71 -6.01 -23.30
CA ILE A 212 1.68 -4.56 -23.52
C ILE A 212 2.90 -3.86 -22.90
N ARG A 213 3.34 -4.28 -21.72
CA ARG A 213 4.53 -3.74 -21.04
C ARG A 213 5.81 -4.07 -21.81
N GLU A 214 5.92 -5.28 -22.35
CA GLU A 214 7.10 -5.69 -23.13
C GLU A 214 7.20 -4.96 -24.46
N ASN A 215 6.09 -4.88 -25.21
CA ASN A 215 6.04 -4.14 -26.47
C ASN A 215 4.58 -3.85 -26.86
N ASP A 216 4.16 -2.60 -26.70
CA ASP A 216 2.78 -2.20 -27.01
C ASP A 216 2.45 -2.28 -28.50
N PHE A 217 3.39 -1.94 -29.38
CA PHE A 217 3.23 -2.09 -30.84
C PHE A 217 2.96 -3.55 -31.24
N ARG A 218 3.69 -4.52 -30.67
CA ARG A 218 3.46 -5.95 -30.94
C ARG A 218 2.13 -6.43 -30.38
N ALA A 219 1.74 -5.96 -29.19
CA ALA A 219 0.44 -6.28 -28.60
C ALA A 219 -0.72 -5.75 -29.46
N GLU A 220 -0.57 -4.56 -30.04
CA GLU A 220 -1.55 -3.97 -30.96
C GLU A 220 -1.61 -4.73 -32.30
N ALA A 221 -0.45 -5.13 -32.84
CA ALA A 221 -0.37 -5.90 -34.09
C ALA A 221 -1.08 -7.27 -34.03
N ILE A 222 -1.15 -7.90 -32.84
CA ILE A 222 -1.91 -9.15 -32.62
C ILE A 222 -3.37 -8.92 -32.19
N GLY A 223 -3.86 -7.67 -32.25
CA GLY A 223 -5.27 -7.32 -32.10
C GLY A 223 -5.70 -6.82 -30.71
N TYR A 224 -4.79 -6.63 -29.75
CA TYR A 224 -5.15 -6.08 -28.44
C TYR A 224 -5.25 -4.56 -28.47
N ARG A 225 -6.34 -4.02 -27.92
CA ARG A 225 -6.53 -2.56 -27.78
C ARG A 225 -5.80 -2.04 -26.54
N VAL A 226 -4.52 -1.67 -26.70
CA VAL A 226 -3.60 -1.25 -25.62
C VAL A 226 -4.24 -0.26 -24.64
N VAL A 227 -4.89 0.80 -25.16
CA VAL A 227 -5.52 1.85 -24.34
C VAL A 227 -6.61 1.28 -23.42
N HIS A 228 -7.42 0.33 -23.90
CA HIS A 228 -8.53 -0.22 -23.11
C HIS A 228 -8.00 -1.03 -21.92
N TYR A 229 -6.96 -1.84 -22.14
CA TYR A 229 -6.33 -2.62 -21.08
C TYR A 229 -5.61 -1.73 -20.06
N ARG A 230 -4.89 -0.70 -20.51
CA ARG A 230 -4.23 0.26 -19.61
C ARG A 230 -5.26 1.05 -18.79
N VAL A 231 -6.37 1.52 -19.39
CA VAL A 231 -7.45 2.20 -18.68
C VAL A 231 -8.11 1.28 -17.65
N ALA A 232 -8.45 0.04 -18.04
CA ALA A 232 -9.04 -0.94 -17.13
C ALA A 232 -8.10 -1.25 -15.95
N ALA A 233 -6.80 -1.38 -16.21
CA ALA A 233 -5.80 -1.57 -15.17
C ALA A 233 -5.76 -0.36 -14.22
N THR A 234 -5.78 0.86 -14.74
CA THR A 234 -5.82 2.10 -13.95
C THR A 234 -7.07 2.16 -13.06
N CYS A 235 -8.25 1.84 -13.58
CA CYS A 235 -9.49 1.82 -12.78
C CYS A 235 -9.45 0.77 -11.68
N LEU A 236 -8.99 -0.44 -11.99
CA LEU A 236 -8.89 -1.52 -11.00
C LEU A 236 -7.88 -1.19 -9.90
N SER A 237 -6.70 -0.70 -10.31
CA SER A 237 -5.64 -0.27 -9.42
C SER A 237 -6.09 0.87 -8.50
N ALA A 238 -6.75 1.89 -9.06
CA ALA A 238 -7.32 3.00 -8.29
C ALA A 238 -8.38 2.55 -7.29
N SER A 239 -9.25 1.60 -7.70
CA SER A 239 -10.28 1.03 -6.81
C SER A 239 -9.64 0.33 -5.61
N VAL A 240 -8.61 -0.49 -5.84
CA VAL A 240 -7.93 -1.22 -4.77
C VAL A 240 -7.09 -0.30 -3.89
N ALA A 241 -6.45 0.72 -4.47
CA ALA A 241 -5.76 1.77 -3.70
C ALA A 241 -6.73 2.51 -2.78
N ALA A 242 -7.92 2.87 -3.27
CA ALA A 242 -8.97 3.48 -2.45
C ALA A 242 -9.43 2.54 -1.31
N LEU A 243 -9.64 1.26 -1.59
CA LEU A 243 -9.99 0.29 -0.53
C LEU A 243 -8.88 0.15 0.52
N ALA A 244 -7.60 0.20 0.12
CA ALA A 244 -6.49 0.27 1.08
C ALA A 244 -6.54 1.55 1.92
N GLY A 245 -6.89 2.69 1.32
CA GLY A 245 -7.11 3.96 2.02
C GLY A 245 -8.28 3.91 3.00
N SER A 246 -9.35 3.22 2.64
CA SER A 246 -10.47 2.96 3.56
C SER A 246 -10.03 2.14 4.77
N LEU A 247 -9.24 1.07 4.58
CA LEU A 247 -8.68 0.29 5.68
C LEU A 247 -7.75 1.14 6.57
N TYR A 248 -6.94 2.01 5.96
CA TYR A 248 -6.09 2.97 6.68
C TYR A 248 -6.89 3.92 7.56
N ALA A 249 -7.94 4.51 7.01
CA ALA A 249 -8.85 5.40 7.73
C ALA A 249 -9.55 4.67 8.90
N ILE A 250 -10.00 3.43 8.70
CA ILE A 250 -10.60 2.61 9.77
C ILE A 250 -9.62 2.35 10.90
N TRP A 251 -8.34 2.12 10.58
CA TRP A 251 -7.29 1.88 11.58
C TRP A 251 -6.95 3.13 12.38
N LEU A 252 -6.61 4.22 11.70
CA LEU A 252 -6.17 5.47 12.33
C LEU A 252 -7.32 6.27 12.94
N ARG A 253 -8.54 6.10 12.43
CA ARG A 253 -9.76 6.85 12.83
C ARG A 253 -9.60 8.36 12.64
N TYR A 254 -8.69 8.72 11.75
CA TYR A 254 -8.29 10.07 11.37
C TYR A 254 -7.87 10.03 9.90
N VAL A 255 -8.22 11.07 9.16
CA VAL A 255 -7.75 11.28 7.78
C VAL A 255 -7.43 12.75 7.60
N GLY A 256 -6.19 13.07 7.26
CA GLY A 256 -5.75 14.41 6.88
C GLY A 256 -5.00 14.42 5.54
N PRO A 257 -4.82 15.59 4.91
CA PRO A 257 -4.19 15.72 3.58
C PRO A 257 -2.80 15.09 3.54
N ASP A 258 -1.94 15.41 4.52
CA ASP A 258 -0.58 14.87 4.61
C ASP A 258 -0.56 13.35 4.82
N THR A 259 -1.50 12.82 5.59
CA THR A 259 -1.51 11.38 5.93
C THR A 259 -2.03 10.48 4.82
N ALA A 260 -2.73 11.04 3.82
CA ALA A 260 -3.45 10.25 2.82
C ALA A 260 -3.15 10.66 1.37
N LEU A 261 -2.78 11.92 1.10
CA LEU A 261 -2.53 12.43 -0.25
C LEU A 261 -1.08 12.91 -0.47
N SER A 262 -0.22 12.90 0.56
CA SER A 262 1.16 13.39 0.46
C SER A 262 1.97 12.71 -0.64
N MET A 263 2.80 13.50 -1.32
CA MET A 263 3.76 13.01 -2.31
C MET A 263 4.84 12.12 -1.69
N GLU A 264 5.13 12.29 -0.40
CA GLU A 264 6.08 11.42 0.32
C GLU A 264 5.61 9.97 0.31
N ILE A 265 4.31 9.74 0.54
CA ILE A 265 3.71 8.40 0.47
C ILE A 265 3.84 7.82 -0.94
N MET A 266 3.73 8.63 -1.99
CA MET A 266 3.91 8.18 -3.38
C MET A 266 5.34 7.72 -3.63
N ILE A 267 6.32 8.45 -3.10
CA ILE A 267 7.73 8.07 -3.17
C ILE A 267 7.95 6.76 -2.40
N ASP A 268 7.41 6.64 -1.19
CA ASP A 268 7.49 5.41 -0.39
C ASP A 268 6.93 4.19 -1.14
N ILE A 269 5.77 4.33 -1.79
CA ILE A 269 5.17 3.26 -2.60
C ILE A 269 6.10 2.84 -3.76
N LEU A 270 6.69 3.82 -4.45
CA LEU A 270 7.65 3.57 -5.53
C LEU A 270 8.88 2.81 -5.02
N LEU A 271 9.44 3.23 -3.88
CA LEU A 271 10.58 2.58 -3.24
C LEU A 271 10.23 1.14 -2.84
N MET A 272 9.06 0.91 -2.25
CA MET A 272 8.58 -0.43 -1.89
C MET A 272 8.45 -1.36 -3.11
N VAL A 273 7.91 -0.88 -4.24
CA VAL A 273 7.83 -1.67 -5.48
C VAL A 273 9.22 -2.03 -6.00
N VAL A 274 10.14 -1.07 -6.04
CA VAL A 274 11.49 -1.28 -6.57
C VAL A 274 12.29 -2.24 -5.68
N ILE A 275 12.26 -2.05 -4.36
CA ILE A 275 12.93 -2.94 -3.39
C ILE A 275 12.37 -4.36 -3.48
N GLY A 276 11.04 -4.49 -3.47
CA GLY A 276 10.36 -5.77 -3.53
C GLY A 276 10.61 -6.56 -4.82
N GLY A 277 10.63 -5.85 -5.96
CA GLY A 277 10.78 -6.40 -7.30
C GLY A 277 9.58 -6.07 -8.17
N MET A 278 9.79 -5.15 -9.11
CA MET A 278 8.78 -4.64 -10.03
C MET A 278 8.22 -5.76 -10.94
N GLY A 279 6.89 -5.84 -11.04
CA GLY A 279 6.19 -6.87 -11.80
C GLY A 279 6.08 -8.21 -11.07
N THR A 280 6.17 -8.18 -9.73
CA THR A 280 5.93 -9.34 -8.89
C THR A 280 5.01 -8.96 -7.72
N MET A 281 3.82 -9.57 -7.66
CA MET A 281 2.89 -9.31 -6.56
C MET A 281 3.47 -9.67 -5.18
N TYR A 282 4.32 -10.70 -5.10
CA TYR A 282 5.04 -11.03 -3.87
C TYR A 282 6.09 -9.98 -3.48
N GLY A 283 6.58 -9.20 -4.45
CA GLY A 283 7.47 -8.07 -4.22
C GLY A 283 6.80 -7.02 -3.35
N ALA A 284 5.50 -6.76 -3.55
CA ALA A 284 4.74 -5.85 -2.70
C ALA A 284 4.73 -6.28 -1.23
N VAL A 285 4.66 -7.58 -0.96
CA VAL A 285 4.71 -8.13 0.42
C VAL A 285 6.05 -7.84 1.07
N ILE A 286 7.15 -8.18 0.40
CA ILE A 286 8.51 -7.99 0.94
C ILE A 286 8.86 -6.51 1.03
N GLY A 287 8.63 -5.75 -0.04
CA GLY A 287 8.93 -4.33 -0.12
C GLY A 287 8.23 -3.52 0.96
N ALA A 288 6.91 -3.68 1.11
CA ALA A 288 6.16 -2.99 2.16
C ALA A 288 6.60 -3.43 3.56
N THR A 289 6.85 -4.72 3.79
CA THR A 289 7.30 -5.22 5.09
C THR A 289 8.65 -4.63 5.49
N VAL A 290 9.65 -4.73 4.62
CA VAL A 290 11.01 -4.24 4.89
C VAL A 290 10.99 -2.72 5.10
N PHE A 291 10.31 -2.00 4.22
CA PHE A 291 10.28 -0.54 4.28
C PHE A 291 9.55 -0.02 5.51
N VAL A 292 8.37 -0.54 5.83
CA VAL A 292 7.59 -0.08 7.01
C VAL A 292 8.29 -0.43 8.32
N ILE A 293 9.00 -1.57 8.39
CA ILE A 293 9.85 -1.90 9.55
C ILE A 293 11.02 -0.92 9.63
N ALA A 294 11.70 -0.63 8.52
CA ALA A 294 12.79 0.34 8.50
C ALA A 294 12.29 1.71 8.98
N GLN A 295 11.19 2.22 8.44
CA GLN A 295 10.61 3.51 8.83
C GLN A 295 10.27 3.57 10.33
N ASN A 296 9.75 2.47 10.90
CA ASN A 296 9.34 2.44 12.30
C ASN A 296 10.44 2.09 13.29
N TYR A 297 11.55 1.46 12.90
CA TYR A 297 12.55 0.96 13.86
C TYR A 297 13.97 1.46 13.60
N LEU A 298 14.28 1.94 12.40
CA LEU A 298 15.64 2.39 12.04
C LEU A 298 16.10 3.56 12.90
N GLN A 299 15.20 4.52 13.19
CA GLN A 299 15.52 5.66 14.05
C GLN A 299 15.94 5.22 15.47
N ASN A 300 15.22 4.27 16.06
CA ASN A 300 15.59 3.73 17.39
C ASN A 300 16.92 2.98 17.32
N LEU A 301 17.12 2.17 16.28
CA LEU A 301 18.33 1.38 16.11
C LEU A 301 19.56 2.29 15.97
N MET A 302 19.40 3.38 15.23
CA MET A 302 20.44 4.40 15.09
C MET A 302 20.72 5.14 16.39
N GLY A 303 19.70 5.50 17.18
CA GLY A 303 19.90 6.08 18.50
C GLY A 303 20.69 5.16 19.45
N VAL A 304 20.47 3.85 19.37
CA VAL A 304 21.27 2.87 20.12
C VAL A 304 22.69 2.78 19.56
N ALA A 305 22.85 2.74 18.24
CA ALA A 305 24.15 2.67 17.58
C ALA A 305 25.01 3.92 17.85
N SER A 306 24.41 5.11 17.85
CA SER A 306 25.13 6.35 18.20
C SER A 306 25.65 6.30 19.63
N GLY A 307 24.85 5.79 20.58
CA GLY A 307 25.24 5.64 21.99
C GLY A 307 26.41 4.66 22.19
N VAL A 308 26.48 3.59 21.39
CA VAL A 308 27.62 2.63 21.43
C VAL A 308 28.91 3.25 20.89
N VAL A 309 28.80 4.22 19.99
CA VAL A 309 29.93 4.76 19.23
C VAL A 309 30.38 6.14 19.74
N GLU A 310 29.80 6.63 20.85
CA GLU A 310 30.12 7.93 21.47
C GLU A 310 31.61 8.19 21.69
N GLY A 311 32.42 7.14 21.88
CA GLY A 311 33.87 7.24 22.07
C GLY A 311 34.71 7.48 20.81
N LEU A 312 34.12 7.45 19.61
CA LEU A 312 34.83 7.66 18.34
C LEU A 312 34.51 9.04 17.73
N PRO A 313 35.50 9.75 17.16
CA PRO A 313 35.24 11.02 16.48
C PRO A 313 34.39 10.81 15.20
N VAL A 314 33.47 11.73 14.92
CA VAL A 314 32.60 11.81 13.71
C VAL A 314 31.50 10.75 13.57
N LEU A 315 31.73 9.52 14.03
CA LEU A 315 30.76 8.42 13.91
C LEU A 315 29.43 8.63 14.65
N PRO A 316 29.37 9.23 15.86
CA PRO A 316 28.12 9.54 16.54
C PRO A 316 27.22 10.49 15.75
N GLU A 317 27.80 11.47 15.07
CA GLU A 317 27.06 12.43 14.24
C GLU A 317 26.51 11.80 12.97
N LEU A 318 27.21 10.83 12.39
CA LEU A 318 26.76 10.08 11.21
C LEU A 318 25.66 9.07 11.54
N LEU A 319 25.73 8.46 12.73
CA LEU A 319 24.75 7.50 13.23
C LEU A 319 23.64 8.15 14.07
N SER A 320 23.57 9.48 14.12
CA SER A 320 22.56 10.17 14.91
C SER A 320 21.16 9.83 14.43
N ALA A 321 20.22 9.64 15.37
CA ALA A 321 18.86 9.24 15.07
C ALA A 321 18.16 10.16 14.04
N ASP A 322 18.54 11.43 13.98
CA ASP A 322 17.98 12.43 13.07
C ASP A 322 18.33 12.18 11.59
N ARG A 323 19.39 11.42 11.32
CA ARG A 323 19.86 11.12 9.95
C ARG A 323 19.31 9.81 9.38
N TRP A 324 18.26 9.24 9.96
CA TRP A 324 17.75 7.93 9.54
C TRP A 324 17.27 7.89 8.08
N LEU A 325 16.76 9.01 7.55
CA LEU A 325 16.39 9.15 6.13
C LEU A 325 17.59 8.99 5.19
N LEU A 326 18.79 9.46 5.59
CA LEU A 326 20.01 9.30 4.80
C LEU A 326 20.35 7.81 4.65
N TRP A 327 20.32 7.07 5.74
CA TRP A 327 20.62 5.64 5.73
C TRP A 327 19.58 4.82 4.98
N LEU A 328 18.30 5.20 5.06
CA LEU A 328 17.25 4.62 4.25
C LEU A 328 17.50 4.85 2.75
N GLY A 329 17.93 6.06 2.36
CA GLY A 329 18.34 6.37 0.98
C GLY A 329 19.56 5.57 0.50
N VAL A 330 20.57 5.40 1.35
CA VAL A 330 21.74 4.55 1.05
C VAL A 330 21.31 3.09 0.86
N LEU A 331 20.49 2.55 1.77
CA LEU A 331 19.97 1.19 1.68
C LEU A 331 19.19 0.99 0.37
N PHE A 332 18.42 1.99 -0.04
CA PHE A 332 17.72 1.97 -1.32
C PHE A 332 18.69 1.91 -2.51
N ILE A 333 19.71 2.78 -2.57
CA ILE A 333 20.71 2.78 -3.65
C ILE A 333 21.40 1.42 -3.74
N LEU A 334 21.80 0.86 -2.59
CA LEU A 334 22.40 -0.48 -2.53
C LEU A 334 21.42 -1.55 -3.01
N SER A 335 20.15 -1.47 -2.62
CA SER A 335 19.12 -2.40 -3.09
C SER A 335 18.98 -2.36 -4.61
N VAL A 336 18.92 -1.17 -5.22
CA VAL A 336 18.80 -1.03 -6.68
C VAL A 336 20.05 -1.54 -7.40
N TYR A 337 21.23 -1.21 -6.88
CA TYR A 337 22.50 -1.58 -7.50
C TYR A 337 22.77 -3.09 -7.43
N PHE A 338 22.55 -3.70 -6.25
CA PHE A 338 22.83 -5.12 -6.04
C PHE A 338 21.67 -6.04 -6.42
N PHE A 339 20.43 -5.54 -6.45
CA PHE A 339 19.22 -6.31 -6.76
C PHE A 339 18.42 -5.62 -7.87
N PRO A 340 18.91 -5.58 -9.12
CA PRO A 340 18.24 -4.87 -10.23
C PRO A 340 16.86 -5.45 -10.58
N THR A 341 16.62 -6.72 -10.24
CA THR A 341 15.30 -7.39 -10.37
C THR A 341 14.48 -7.36 -9.08
N GLY A 342 14.95 -6.65 -8.06
CA GLY A 342 14.44 -6.63 -6.69
C GLY A 342 14.70 -7.92 -5.91
N VAL A 343 14.29 -7.94 -4.64
CA VAL A 343 14.51 -9.07 -3.73
C VAL A 343 13.86 -10.35 -4.26
N VAL A 344 12.59 -10.27 -4.70
CA VAL A 344 11.86 -11.43 -5.22
C VAL A 344 12.47 -11.95 -6.53
N GLY A 345 12.87 -11.05 -7.43
CA GLY A 345 13.48 -11.42 -8.70
C GLY A 345 14.78 -12.20 -8.50
N ARG A 346 15.65 -11.74 -7.60
CA ARG A 346 16.91 -12.44 -7.29
C ARG A 346 16.69 -13.80 -6.65
N LEU A 347 15.76 -13.90 -5.69
CA LEU A 347 15.43 -15.16 -5.03
C LEU A 347 14.77 -16.19 -5.97
N ARG A 348 14.17 -15.75 -7.07
CA ARG A 348 13.64 -16.62 -8.13
C ARG A 348 14.72 -17.06 -9.13
N ALA A 349 15.76 -16.25 -9.33
CA ALA A 349 16.84 -16.50 -10.29
C ALA A 349 17.94 -17.45 -9.79
N GLN A 350 18.06 -17.69 -8.47
CA GLN A 350 19.03 -18.63 -7.88
C GLN A 350 18.67 -20.11 -8.09
N LYS A 351 18.25 -20.50 -9.29
CA LYS A 351 18.01 -21.90 -9.66
C LYS A 351 19.22 -22.52 -10.33
#